data_AF-A0A937VI21-F1
#
_entry.id   AF-A0A937VI21-F1
#
_cell.length_a   1.000
_cell.length_b   1.000
_cell.length_c   1.000
_cell.angle_alpha   90.00
_cell.angle_beta   90.00
_cell.angle_gamma   90.00
#
_symmetry.space_group_name_H-M   'P 1'
#
loop_
_entity.id
_entity.type
_entity.pdbx_description
1 polymer ?
#
loop_
_entity_poly.entity_id
_entity_poly.type
_entity_poly.pdbx_seq_one_letter_code
_entity_poly.pdbx_strand_id
1 'polypeptide(L)' 'MSKPAADFSKKQWKRCCGKGCDDCKVYGAYIKEYGKKTGKKKFASDHDKHH' A
#
# COMPACT_ATOMS: atom_id res chain seq x y z
N MET A 1 7.41 6.03 14.07
CA MET A 1 7.45 4.95 13.07
C MET A 1 6.07 4.85 12.47
N SER A 2 5.85 5.50 11.32
CA SER A 2 4.53 5.58 10.70
C SER A 2 4.18 4.22 10.10
N LYS A 3 2.99 3.69 10.39
CA LYS A 3 2.43 2.57 9.64
C LYS A 3 1.74 3.20 8.44
N PRO A 4 2.28 3.11 7.22
CA PRO A 4 1.68 3.77 6.06
C PRO A 4 0.22 3.36 5.91
N ALA A 5 -0.13 2.09 6.20
CA ALA A 5 -1.51 1.62 6.22
C ALA A 5 -2.51 2.41 7.06
N ALA A 6 -2.11 2.84 8.26
CA ALA A 6 -3.00 3.56 9.17
C ALA A 6 -3.28 4.99 8.68
N ASP A 7 -2.43 5.52 7.82
CA ASP A 7 -2.57 6.83 7.20
C ASP A 7 -3.55 6.82 6.01
N PHE A 8 -3.85 5.62 5.49
CA PHE A 8 -4.70 5.46 4.30
C PHE A 8 -6.11 5.01 4.67
N SER A 9 -7.11 5.75 4.18
CA SER A 9 -8.51 5.39 4.33
C SER A 9 -8.87 4.16 3.48
N LYS A 10 -9.89 3.38 3.89
CA LYS A 10 -10.46 2.25 3.11
C LYS A 10 -10.74 2.64 1.65
N LYS A 11 -11.15 3.88 1.38
CA LYS A 11 -11.40 4.41 0.03
C LYS A 11 -10.13 4.49 -0.82
N GLN A 12 -8.99 4.84 -0.21
CA GLN A 12 -7.68 4.83 -0.87
C GLN A 12 -7.20 3.41 -1.12
N TRP A 13 -7.37 2.50 -0.14
CA TRP A 13 -7.11 1.06 -0.33
C TRP A 13 -7.94 0.47 -1.47
N LYS A 14 -9.24 0.75 -1.52
CA LYS A 14 -10.15 0.29 -2.57
C LYS A 14 -9.85 0.92 -3.94
N ARG A 15 -9.43 2.19 -3.98
CA ARG A 15 -8.92 2.84 -5.21
C ARG A 15 -7.56 2.31 -5.64
N CYS A 16 -6.76 1.83 -4.71
CA CYS A 16 -5.44 1.28 -4.95
C CYS A 16 -5.49 0.01 -5.80
N CYS A 17 -6.57 -0.76 -5.69
CA CYS A 17 -6.74 -2.05 -6.35
C CYS A 17 -7.82 -2.04 -7.44
N GLY A 18 -7.62 -1.17 -8.43
CA GLY A 18 -8.06 -1.42 -9.80
C GLY A 18 -6.94 -2.05 -10.63
N LYS A 19 -7.10 -2.10 -11.96
CA LYS A 19 -6.12 -2.62 -12.94
C LYS A 19 -4.79 -1.85 -12.90
N GLY A 20 -3.94 -2.11 -11.91
CA GLY A 20 -2.59 -1.55 -11.74
C GLY A 20 -2.33 -0.93 -10.37
N CYS A 21 -1.83 -1.71 -9.41
CA CYS A 21 -1.40 -1.22 -8.09
C CYS A 21 -0.07 -0.44 -8.10
N ASP A 22 0.68 -0.46 -9.21
CA ASP A 22 2.02 0.14 -9.30
C ASP A 22 2.01 1.68 -9.17
N ASP A 23 0.89 2.35 -9.50
CA ASP A 23 0.75 3.82 -9.45
C ASP A 23 0.06 4.33 -8.17
N CYS A 24 -0.21 3.45 -7.21
CA CYS A 24 -1.00 3.82 -6.06
C CYS A 24 -0.17 4.57 -4.99
N LYS A 25 -0.70 5.67 -4.45
CA LYS A 25 -0.08 6.45 -3.35
C LYS A 25 0.25 5.59 -2.12
N VAL A 26 -0.59 4.58 -1.84
CA VAL A 26 -0.35 3.58 -0.79
C VAL A 26 0.88 2.74 -1.13
N TYR A 27 0.92 2.17 -2.34
CA TYR A 27 2.08 1.42 -2.82
C TYR A 27 3.35 2.27 -2.79
N GLY A 28 3.31 3.49 -3.32
CA GLY A 28 4.42 4.44 -3.31
C GLY A 28 4.93 4.76 -1.90
N ALA A 29 4.05 4.93 -0.91
CA ALA A 29 4.45 5.13 0.48
C ALA A 29 5.15 3.90 1.07
N TYR A 30 4.64 2.71 0.80
CA TYR A 30 5.28 1.45 1.22
C TYR A 30 6.65 1.26 0.56
N ILE A 31 6.78 1.57 -0.72
CA ILE A 31 8.04 1.48 -1.45
C ILE A 31 9.03 2.55 -0.98
N LYS A 32 8.55 3.75 -0.62
CA LYS A 32 9.38 4.84 -0.08
C LYS A 32 9.87 4.54 1.35
N GLU A 33 9.03 3.98 2.21
CA GLU A 33 9.42 3.63 3.58
C GLU A 33 10.26 2.36 3.69
N TYR A 34 9.86 1.30 2.98
CA TYR A 34 10.45 -0.03 3.15
C TYR A 34 11.34 -0.46 1.98
N GLY A 35 11.36 0.28 0.87
CA GLY A 35 12.07 -0.08 -0.36
C GLY A 35 11.27 -1.01 -1.27
N LYS A 36 11.71 -1.16 -2.53
CA LYS A 36 10.94 -1.86 -3.60
C LYS A 36 10.51 -3.28 -3.24
N LYS A 37 11.42 -4.10 -2.71
CA LYS A 37 11.14 -5.50 -2.35
C LYS A 37 10.27 -5.62 -1.09
N THR A 38 10.70 -4.99 0.01
CA THR A 38 10.01 -5.11 1.30
C THR A 38 8.69 -4.35 1.29
N GLY A 39 8.65 -3.17 0.69
CA GLY A 39 7.43 -2.37 0.50
C GLY A 39 6.37 -3.11 -0.28
N LYS A 40 6.73 -3.78 -1.38
CA LYS A 40 5.79 -4.62 -2.14
C LYS A 40 5.23 -5.77 -1.30
N LYS A 41 6.09 -6.46 -0.54
CA LYS A 41 5.68 -7.60 0.31
C LYS A 41 4.75 -7.16 1.45
N LYS A 42 5.05 -6.02 2.06
CA LYS A 42 4.32 -5.46 3.20
C LYS A 42 3.01 -4.82 2.76
N PHE A 43 3.02 -4.12 1.63
CA PHE A 43 1.82 -3.62 0.96
C PHE A 43 0.88 -4.77 0.59
N ALA A 44 1.38 -5.85 -0.02
CA ALA A 44 0.54 -6.99 -0.39
C ALA A 44 -0.13 -7.63 0.84
N SER A 45 0.59 -7.77 1.95
CA SER A 45 0.06 -8.34 3.19
C SER A 45 -0.95 -7.43 3.90
N ASP A 46 -0.80 -6.11 3.79
CA ASP A 46 -1.75 -5.14 4.33
C ASP A 46 -2.99 -5.01 3.42
N HIS A 47 -2.76 -4.98 2.11
CA HIS A 47 -3.79 -4.96 1.09
C HIS A 47 -4.73 -6.16 1.23
N ASP A 48 -4.19 -7.36 1.42
CA ASP A 48 -4.97 -8.59 1.66
C ASP A 48 -5.89 -8.49 2.89
N LYS A 49 -5.47 -7.76 3.93
CA LYS A 49 -6.27 -7.53 5.15
C LYS A 49 -7.31 -6.43 5.00
N HIS A 50 -7.18 -5.58 3.99
CA HIS A 50 -8.00 -4.39 3.79
C HIS A 50 -8.89 -4.44 2.53
N HIS A 51 -8.77 -5.51 1.72
CA HIS A 51 -9.62 -5.82 0.57
C HIS A 51 -10.95 -6.45 0.99
#